data_AF-A0A7V4ANT6-F1
#
_entry.id   AF-A0A7V4ANT6-F1
#
_cell.length_a   1.000
_cell.length_b   1.000
_cell.length_c   1.000
_cell.angle_alpha   90.00
_cell.angle_beta   90.00
_cell.angle_gamma   90.00
#
_symmetry.space_group_name_H-M   'P 1'
#
loop_
_entity.id
_entity.type
_entity.pdbx_description
1 polymer ?
#
loop_
_entity_poly.entity_id
_entity_poly.type
_entity_poly.pdbx_seq_one_letter_code
_entity_poly.pdbx_strand_id
1 'polypeptide(L)'
;VEVIRGELTSEATRDVVVEVARRMGKTPLEVQDYPGFISNRLLMPMINEAIEALREGVATKEAIDGIMRLGMNHPMGPLELADFIGLDTCLAIMEVLHRGFGDDKYRPSPLLRRMVQAGLLGRKAGRGFYTYDEKGNKVG
;
A
#
# COMPACT_ATOMS: atom_id res chain seq x y z
N VAL A 1 14.60 4.85 3.10
CA VAL A 1 14.72 3.99 1.89
C VAL A 1 15.03 2.59 2.37
N GLU A 2 14.46 1.59 1.72
CA GLU A 2 14.82 0.19 1.97
C GLU A 2 16.09 -0.14 1.17
N VAL A 3 17.12 -0.68 1.84
CA VAL A 3 18.34 -1.19 1.20
C VAL A 3 18.21 -2.70 1.17
N ILE A 4 17.88 -3.22 -0.02
CA ILE A 4 17.52 -4.63 -0.21
C ILE A 4 18.78 -5.45 -0.46
N ARG A 5 18.97 -6.51 0.33
CA ARG A 5 20.06 -7.47 0.13
C ARG A 5 19.50 -8.74 -0.49
N GLY A 6 19.97 -9.05 -1.69
CA GLY A 6 19.84 -10.39 -2.26
C GLY A 6 20.96 -11.31 -1.76
N GLU A 7 20.81 -12.61 -1.95
CA GLU A 7 21.70 -13.69 -1.47
C GLU A 7 23.19 -13.42 -1.71
N LEU A 8 23.54 -12.87 -2.88
CA LEU A 8 24.93 -12.63 -3.30
C LEU A 8 25.39 -11.17 -3.12
N THR A 9 24.60 -10.34 -2.45
CA THR A 9 24.95 -8.92 -2.25
C THR A 9 26.07 -8.80 -1.21
N SER A 10 27.24 -8.37 -1.67
CA SER A 10 28.40 -8.18 -0.79
C SER A 10 28.18 -7.06 0.23
N GLU A 11 28.83 -7.18 1.39
CA GLU A 11 28.84 -6.11 2.39
C GLU A 11 29.34 -4.80 1.80
N ALA A 12 30.49 -4.82 1.10
CA ALA A 12 31.04 -3.63 0.46
C ALA A 12 30.03 -2.88 -0.44
N THR A 13 29.20 -3.60 -1.20
CA THR A 13 28.14 -2.98 -2.02
C THR A 13 27.06 -2.34 -1.14
N ARG A 14 26.62 -3.06 -0.10
CA ARG A 14 25.66 -2.54 0.89
C ARG A 14 26.20 -1.31 1.60
N ASP A 15 27.47 -1.29 2.00
CA ASP A 15 28.15 -0.16 2.64
C ASP A 15 28.06 1.10 1.78
N VAL A 16 28.42 0.98 0.50
CA VAL A 16 28.36 2.09 -0.46
C VAL A 16 26.94 2.62 -0.61
N VAL A 17 25.94 1.74 -0.79
CA VAL A 17 24.54 2.15 -0.97
C VAL A 17 23.99 2.84 0.29
N VAL A 18 24.31 2.32 1.47
CA VAL A 18 23.94 2.93 2.77
C VAL A 18 24.54 4.33 2.90
N GLU A 19 25.81 4.50 2.53
CA GLU A 19 26.47 5.80 2.58
C GLU A 19 25.84 6.79 1.59
N VAL A 20 25.59 6.37 0.35
CA VAL A 20 24.92 7.21 -0.65
C VAL A 20 23.54 7.65 -0.17
N ALA A 21 22.74 6.74 0.41
CA ALA A 21 21.43 7.07 0.96
C ALA A 21 21.51 8.14 2.07
N ARG A 22 22.51 8.04 2.97
CA ARG A 22 22.75 9.02 4.02
C ARG A 22 23.18 10.38 3.45
N ARG A 23 24.07 10.39 2.45
CA ARG A 23 24.49 11.62 1.76
C ARG A 23 23.32 12.34 1.07
N MET A 24 22.29 11.60 0.66
CA MET A 24 21.04 12.15 0.13
C MET A 24 20.03 12.58 1.22
N GLY A 25 20.42 12.56 2.49
CA GLY A 25 19.54 12.90 3.62
C GLY A 25 18.43 11.88 3.86
N LYS A 26 18.58 10.64 3.40
CA LYS A 26 17.62 9.55 3.64
C LYS A 26 18.08 8.68 4.79
N THR A 27 17.13 8.04 5.47
CA THR A 27 17.40 6.98 6.44
C THR A 27 17.39 5.63 5.73
N PRO A 28 18.55 4.97 5.53
CA PRO A 28 18.59 3.60 4.99
C PRO A 28 18.16 2.60 6.05
N LEU A 29 17.32 1.64 5.66
CA LEU A 29 16.90 0.50 6.49
C LEU A 29 17.21 -0.77 5.70
N GLU A 30 18.01 -1.66 6.26
CA GLU A 30 18.39 -2.90 5.60
C GLU A 30 17.24 -3.91 5.66
N VAL A 31 16.96 -4.56 4.53
CA VAL A 31 15.88 -5.53 4.39
C VAL A 31 16.35 -6.68 3.50
N GLN A 32 15.90 -7.90 3.78
CA GLN A 32 16.16 -9.04 2.90
C GLN A 32 15.25 -8.99 1.67
N ASP A 33 15.73 -9.56 0.57
CA ASP A 33 14.96 -9.68 -0.67
C ASP A 33 13.81 -10.69 -0.53
N TYR A 34 12.59 -10.17 -0.37
CA TYR A 34 11.35 -10.92 -0.30
C TYR A 34 10.25 -10.17 -1.07
N PRO A 35 9.19 -10.86 -1.53
CA PRO A 35 8.06 -10.20 -2.17
C PRO A 35 7.51 -9.04 -1.32
N GLY A 36 7.59 -7.83 -1.86
CA GLY A 36 7.14 -6.59 -1.21
C GLY A 36 8.07 -6.02 -0.12
N PHE A 37 9.29 -6.54 0.02
CA PHE A 37 10.26 -6.14 1.03
C PHE A 37 9.62 -6.09 2.43
N ILE A 38 9.83 -5.04 3.24
CA ILE A 38 9.12 -4.91 4.51
C ILE A 38 7.93 -3.95 4.40
N SER A 39 8.07 -2.84 3.68
CA SER A 39 7.04 -1.80 3.61
C SER A 39 5.73 -2.32 3.00
N ASN A 40 5.76 -2.80 1.76
CA ASN A 40 4.58 -3.27 1.04
C ASN A 40 4.02 -4.57 1.61
N ARG A 41 4.89 -5.43 2.16
CA ARG A 41 4.47 -6.67 2.82
C ARG A 41 3.57 -6.41 4.03
N LEU A 42 3.76 -5.29 4.74
CA LEU A 42 2.92 -4.91 5.88
C LEU A 42 1.76 -4.01 5.45
N LEU A 43 2.03 -3.00 4.62
CA LEU A 43 1.07 -1.98 4.26
C LEU A 43 -0.06 -2.52 3.39
N MET A 44 0.26 -3.31 2.35
CA MET A 44 -0.76 -3.73 1.39
C MET A 44 -1.79 -4.70 2.00
N PRO A 45 -1.41 -5.70 2.82
CA PRO A 45 -2.40 -6.52 3.52
C PRO A 45 -3.28 -5.72 4.48
N MET A 46 -2.73 -4.71 5.18
CA MET A 46 -3.54 -3.83 6.04
C MET A 46 -4.59 -3.06 5.22
N ILE A 47 -4.20 -2.51 4.07
CA ILE A 47 -5.14 -1.84 3.16
C ILE A 47 -6.17 -2.84 2.62
N ASN A 48 -5.73 -4.01 2.18
CA ASN A 48 -6.61 -5.05 1.66
C ASN A 48 -7.63 -5.51 2.70
N GLU A 49 -7.22 -5.63 3.97
CA GLU A 49 -8.12 -5.96 5.09
C GLU A 49 -9.17 -4.87 5.32
N ALA A 50 -8.79 -3.58 5.23
CA ALA A 50 -9.77 -2.49 5.29
C ALA A 50 -10.79 -2.56 4.15
N ILE A 51 -10.36 -2.97 2.95
CA ILE A 51 -11.25 -3.17 1.79
C ILE A 51 -12.16 -4.38 2.00
N GLU A 52 -11.67 -5.45 2.61
CA GLU A 52 -12.49 -6.63 2.98
C GLU A 52 -13.54 -6.26 4.03
N ALA A 53 -13.15 -5.56 5.10
CA ALA A 53 -14.09 -5.08 6.12
C ALA A 53 -15.21 -4.20 5.51
N LEU A 54 -14.86 -3.36 4.54
CA LEU A 54 -15.85 -2.59 3.77
C LEU A 54 -16.75 -3.49 2.91
N ARG A 55 -16.15 -4.45 2.18
CA ARG A 55 -16.89 -5.40 1.32
C ARG A 55 -17.90 -6.23 2.10
N GLU A 56 -17.53 -6.62 3.32
CA GLU A 56 -18.35 -7.43 4.22
C GLU A 56 -19.39 -6.61 4.99
N GLY A 57 -19.34 -5.27 4.85
CA GLY A 57 -20.30 -4.36 5.48
C GLY A 57 -20.09 -4.21 6.99
N VAL A 58 -18.88 -4.47 7.49
CA VAL A 58 -18.53 -4.33 8.92
C VAL A 58 -18.69 -2.87 9.37
N ALA A 59 -18.29 -1.93 8.51
CA ALA A 59 -18.39 -0.49 8.78
C ALA A 59 -18.42 0.31 7.47
N THR A 60 -18.83 1.58 7.56
CA THR A 60 -18.70 2.53 6.44
C THR A 60 -17.22 2.88 6.21
N LYS A 61 -16.91 3.32 4.99
CA LYS A 61 -15.54 3.75 4.65
C LYS A 61 -15.05 4.89 5.56
N GLU A 62 -15.92 5.83 5.93
CA GLU A 62 -15.60 6.93 6.85
C GLU A 62 -15.29 6.44 8.26
N ALA A 63 -16.00 5.41 8.74
CA ALA A 63 -15.75 4.84 10.06
C ALA A 63 -14.42 4.05 10.09
N ILE A 64 -14.15 3.25 9.06
CA ILE A 64 -12.88 2.52 8.92
C ILE A 64 -11.69 3.50 8.93
N ASP A 65 -11.73 4.51 8.06
CA ASP A 65 -10.67 5.52 7.98
C ASP A 65 -10.59 6.39 9.24
N GLY A 66 -11.74 6.69 9.86
CA GLY A 66 -11.82 7.45 11.10
C GLY A 66 -11.15 6.73 12.27
N ILE A 67 -11.44 5.43 12.45
CA ILE A 67 -10.85 4.61 13.52
C ILE A 67 -9.34 4.46 13.32
N MET A 68 -8.88 4.22 12.10
CA MET A 68 -7.44 4.08 11.84
C MET A 68 -6.69 5.39 12.09
N ARG A 69 -7.29 6.55 11.79
CA ARG A 69 -6.68 7.84 12.10
C ARG A 69 -6.72 8.18 13.59
N LEU A 70 -7.90 8.13 14.21
CA LEU A 70 -8.09 8.62 15.57
C LEU A 70 -7.67 7.59 16.63
N GLY A 71 -7.95 6.31 16.39
CA GLY A 71 -7.69 5.21 17.31
C GLY A 71 -6.29 4.62 17.14
N MET A 72 -5.83 4.43 15.90
CA MET A 72 -4.51 3.84 15.61
C MET A 72 -3.43 4.88 15.29
N ASN A 73 -3.78 6.17 15.36
CA ASN A 73 -2.88 7.30 15.14
C ASN A 73 -2.20 7.30 13.75
N HIS A 74 -2.87 6.79 12.73
CA HIS A 74 -2.39 6.91 11.35
C HIS A 74 -2.66 8.32 10.80
N PRO A 75 -1.76 8.91 10.01
CA PRO A 75 -1.98 10.24 9.43
C PRO A 75 -3.11 10.25 8.38
N MET A 76 -3.41 9.09 7.80
CA MET A 76 -4.42 8.89 6.76
C MET A 76 -5.07 7.53 6.96
N GLY A 77 -6.38 7.44 6.69
CA GLY A 77 -7.09 6.16 6.75
C GLY A 77 -6.67 5.24 5.60
N PRO A 78 -6.76 3.91 5.77
CA PRO A 78 -6.29 2.95 4.77
C PRO A 78 -7.03 3.05 3.42
N LEU A 79 -8.32 3.39 3.40
CA LEU A 79 -9.09 3.50 2.15
C LEU A 79 -8.74 4.79 1.40
N GLU A 80 -8.64 5.91 2.10
CA GLU A 80 -8.12 7.15 1.52
C GLU A 80 -6.65 7.00 1.05
N LEU A 81 -5.84 6.27 1.81
CA LEU A 81 -4.45 5.98 1.42
C LEU A 81 -4.40 5.11 0.17
N ALA A 82 -5.29 4.12 0.04
CA ALA A 82 -5.42 3.31 -1.17
C ALA A 82 -5.77 4.18 -2.39
N ASP A 83 -6.73 5.11 -2.24
CA ASP A 83 -7.08 6.05 -3.30
C ASP A 83 -5.93 6.99 -3.66
N PHE A 84 -5.10 7.38 -2.67
CA PHE A 84 -3.92 8.20 -2.89
C PHE A 84 -2.81 7.45 -3.64
N ILE A 85 -2.57 6.18 -3.31
CA ILE A 85 -1.61 5.30 -3.99
C ILE A 85 -2.08 4.94 -5.42
N GLY A 86 -3.39 4.75 -5.57
CA GLY A 86 -4.03 4.23 -6.77
C GLY A 86 -4.41 2.76 -6.63
N LEU A 87 -5.67 2.43 -6.88
CA LEU A 87 -6.21 1.09 -6.62
C LEU A 87 -5.63 0.01 -7.54
N ASP A 88 -5.25 0.38 -8.77
CA ASP A 88 -4.53 -0.50 -9.69
C ASP A 88 -3.13 -0.83 -9.19
N THR A 89 -2.41 0.15 -8.63
CA THR A 89 -1.11 -0.08 -7.98
C THR A 89 -1.27 -1.01 -6.78
N CYS A 90 -2.25 -0.76 -5.90
CA CYS A 90 -2.54 -1.63 -4.76
C CYS A 90 -2.84 -3.07 -5.21
N LEU A 91 -3.67 -3.23 -6.24
CA LEU A 91 -4.01 -4.54 -6.79
C LEU A 91 -2.75 -5.25 -7.33
N ALA A 92 -1.95 -4.56 -8.13
CA ALA A 92 -0.73 -5.12 -8.70
C ALA A 92 0.25 -5.59 -7.62
N ILE A 93 0.43 -4.81 -6.54
CA ILE A 93 1.32 -5.22 -5.44
C ILE A 93 0.74 -6.43 -4.71
N MET A 94 -0.56 -6.46 -4.40
CA MET A 94 -1.18 -7.63 -3.77
C MET A 94 -1.05 -8.90 -4.64
N GLU A 95 -1.14 -8.79 -5.97
CA GLU A 95 -0.89 -9.91 -6.88
C GLU A 95 0.57 -10.37 -6.89
N VAL A 96 1.53 -9.45 -6.74
CA VAL A 96 2.94 -9.79 -6.55
C VAL A 96 3.14 -10.54 -5.24
N LEU A 97 2.53 -10.08 -4.14
CA LEU A 97 2.60 -10.77 -2.84
C LEU A 97 1.97 -12.17 -2.92
N HIS A 98 0.77 -12.28 -3.49
CA HIS A 98 0.03 -13.54 -3.62
C HIS A 98 0.83 -14.58 -4.42
N ARG A 99 1.34 -14.19 -5.59
CA ARG A 99 2.17 -15.07 -6.41
C ARG A 99 3.53 -15.37 -5.78
N GLY A 100 4.14 -14.39 -5.12
CA GLY A 100 5.46 -14.52 -4.50
C GLY A 100 5.46 -15.46 -3.29
N PHE A 101 4.36 -15.50 -2.52
CA PHE A 101 4.23 -16.41 -1.37
C PHE A 101 3.45 -17.68 -1.68
N GLY A 102 2.60 -17.69 -2.71
CA GLY A 102 1.68 -18.79 -2.98
C GLY A 102 0.65 -19.00 -1.86
N ASP A 103 0.34 -17.96 -1.08
CA ASP A 103 -0.47 -18.01 0.14
C ASP A 103 -1.67 -17.07 0.02
N ASP A 104 -2.89 -17.63 0.15
CA ASP A 104 -4.16 -16.92 0.06
C ASP A 104 -4.37 -15.84 1.13
N LYS A 105 -3.54 -15.80 2.17
CA LYS A 105 -3.43 -14.63 3.05
C LYS A 105 -3.23 -13.33 2.26
N TYR A 106 -2.51 -13.38 1.14
CA TYR A 106 -2.23 -12.23 0.29
C TYR A 106 -3.17 -12.13 -0.91
N ARG A 107 -4.28 -12.87 -0.93
CA ARG A 107 -5.24 -12.82 -2.03
C ARG A 107 -5.88 -11.41 -2.09
N PRO A 108 -5.81 -10.71 -3.24
CA PRO A 108 -6.41 -9.39 -3.36
C PRO A 108 -7.93 -9.45 -3.23
N SER A 109 -8.51 -8.42 -2.60
CA SER A 109 -9.94 -8.35 -2.39
C SER A 109 -10.73 -8.40 -3.69
N PRO A 110 -11.84 -9.17 -3.76
CA PRO A 110 -12.75 -9.12 -4.90
C PRO A 110 -13.35 -7.73 -5.13
N LEU A 111 -13.51 -6.92 -4.08
CA LEU A 111 -13.97 -5.53 -4.23
C LEU A 111 -12.91 -4.69 -4.94
N LEU A 112 -11.66 -4.79 -4.50
CA LEU A 112 -10.53 -4.09 -5.14
C LEU A 112 -10.44 -4.42 -6.64
N ARG A 113 -10.51 -5.71 -6.99
CA ARG A 113 -10.51 -6.15 -8.40
C ARG A 113 -11.63 -5.50 -9.22
N ARG A 114 -12.87 -5.52 -8.70
CA ARG A 114 -14.03 -4.93 -9.38
C ARG A 114 -13.88 -3.42 -9.56
N MET A 115 -13.38 -2.71 -8.57
CA MET A 115 -13.16 -1.26 -8.65
C MET A 115 -12.13 -0.89 -9.71
N VAL A 116 -11.00 -1.62 -9.76
CA VAL A 116 -9.98 -1.43 -10.79
C VAL A 116 -10.53 -1.72 -12.19
N GLN A 117 -11.28 -2.82 -12.35
CA GLN A 117 -11.94 -3.16 -13.62
C GLN A 117 -12.94 -2.09 -14.08
N ALA A 118 -13.60 -1.41 -13.14
CA ALA A 118 -14.52 -0.31 -13.42
C ALA A 118 -13.83 1.06 -13.64
N GLY A 119 -12.50 1.12 -13.62
CA GLY A 119 -11.75 2.38 -13.78
C GLY A 119 -11.80 3.31 -12.56
N LEU A 120 -12.23 2.80 -11.40
CA LEU A 120 -12.21 3.55 -10.14
C LEU A 120 -10.81 3.45 -9.54
N LEU A 121 -9.87 4.26 -10.04
CA LEU A 121 -8.44 4.14 -9.71
C LEU A 121 -7.99 5.05 -8.55
N GLY A 122 -8.93 5.64 -7.81
CA GLY A 122 -8.62 6.56 -6.72
C GLY A 122 -8.45 8.00 -7.20
N ARG A 123 -7.62 8.76 -6.49
CA ARG A 123 -7.44 10.21 -6.68
C ARG A 123 -7.06 10.58 -8.12
N LYS A 124 -6.23 9.76 -8.77
CA LYS A 124 -5.75 10.01 -10.14
C LYS A 124 -6.85 9.91 -11.22
N ALA A 125 -7.95 9.22 -10.92
CA ALA A 125 -9.09 9.06 -11.81
C ALA A 125 -10.32 9.89 -11.36
N GLY A 126 -10.14 10.78 -10.36
CA GLY A 126 -11.24 11.55 -9.76
C GLY A 126 -12.17 10.72 -8.87
N ARG A 127 -12.00 9.39 -8.80
CA ARG A 127 -12.85 8.52 -7.98
C ARG A 127 -12.20 7.17 -7.66
N GLY A 128 -12.34 6.76 -6.40
CA GLY A 128 -12.09 5.41 -5.89
C GLY A 128 -13.10 5.07 -4.81
N PHE A 129 -12.64 4.89 -3.57
CA PHE A 129 -13.53 4.84 -2.40
C PHE A 129 -14.19 6.20 -2.12
N TYR A 130 -13.44 7.28 -2.35
CA TYR A 130 -13.91 8.66 -2.29
C TYR A 130 -13.96 9.30 -3.68
N THR A 131 -14.60 10.47 -3.76
CA THR A 131 -14.64 11.30 -4.97
C THR A 131 -13.67 12.46 -4.80
N TYR A 132 -13.02 12.87 -5.88
CA TYR A 132 -11.99 13.90 -5.89
C TYR A 132 -12.27 14.96 -6.96
N ASP A 133 -12.04 16.23 -6.64
CA ASP A 133 -12.09 17.33 -7.60
C ASP A 133 -10.86 17.34 -8.55
N GLU A 134 -10.83 18.25 -9.51
CA GLU A 134 -9.71 18.41 -10.46
C GLU A 134 -8.37 18.76 -9.78
N LYS A 135 -8.41 19.31 -8.57
CA LYS A 135 -7.23 19.61 -7.74
C LYS A 135 -6.84 18.42 -6.86
N GLY A 136 -7.60 17.33 -6.91
CA GLY A 136 -7.41 16.12 -6.13
C GLY A 136 -7.85 16.25 -4.66
N ASN A 137 -8.66 17.25 -4.32
CA ASN A 137 -9.26 17.34 -2.99
C ASN A 137 -10.46 16.41 -2.90
N LYS A 138 -10.64 15.77 -1.74
CA LYS A 138 -11.82 14.96 -1.46
C LYS A 138 -13.08 15.84 -1.52
N VAL A 139 -14.11 15.38 -2.21
CA VAL A 139 -15.41 16.07 -2.35
C VAL A 139 -16.55 15.18 -1.86
N GLY A 140 -17.43 15.77 -1.06
CA GLY A 140 -18.49 15.08 -0.32
C GLY A 140 -17.99 14.50 1.00
#